data_AF-A0A7W8FJ80-F1
#
_entry.id   AF-A0A7W8FJ80-F1
#
_cell.length_a   1.000
_cell.length_b   1.000
_cell.length_c   1.000
_cell.angle_alpha   90.00
_cell.angle_beta   90.00
_cell.angle_gamma   90.00
#
_symmetry.space_group_name_H-M   'P 1'
#
loop_
_entity.id
_entity.type
_entity.pdbx_description
1 polymer ?
#
loop_
_entity_poly.entity_id
_entity_poly.type
_entity_poly.pdbx_seq_one_letter_code
_entity_poly.pdbx_strand_id
1 'polypeptide(L)'
;MRSTKATKARAVAAALTVAGFWAAGAAHADPAPAPGPAPGPAAKTMIDANGTFKVGTDIAPGTYTSAGPVTDAVCSWKRSNGDGVVDNAMTKKPQVVQIDPTDTTFTTRDCQPWQLTDCSQGCEQPTTSPGALLGQLGTFLAPRLAGPPPAGPPPPSAAPSPSG
;
A
#
# COMPACT_ATOMS: atom_id res chain seq x y z
N MET A 1 -35.21 -6.25 43.75
CA MET A 1 -36.38 -6.75 42.97
C MET A 1 -35.86 -7.15 41.60
N ARG A 2 -36.16 -8.36 41.10
CA ARG A 2 -35.68 -8.85 39.80
C ARG A 2 -36.84 -8.81 38.80
N SER A 3 -36.62 -8.21 37.63
CA SER A 3 -37.63 -8.11 36.57
C SER A 3 -37.20 -8.91 35.34
N THR A 4 -37.70 -10.13 35.22
CA THR A 4 -37.67 -10.93 33.98
C THR A 4 -38.91 -10.63 33.15
N LYS A 5 -38.75 -10.55 31.81
CA LYS A 5 -39.87 -10.69 30.87
C LYS A 5 -39.46 -11.65 29.76
N ALA A 6 -40.38 -12.56 29.42
CA ALA A 6 -40.11 -13.71 28.57
C ALA A 6 -40.87 -13.64 27.23
N THR A 7 -40.23 -14.22 26.22
CA THR A 7 -40.79 -15.06 25.14
C THR A 7 -42.12 -14.68 24.49
N LYS A 8 -42.11 -14.59 23.15
CA LYS A 8 -43.16 -15.18 22.30
C LYS A 8 -42.67 -15.47 20.89
N ALA A 9 -42.41 -16.74 20.61
CA ALA A 9 -42.37 -17.28 19.25
C ALA A 9 -43.79 -17.73 18.84
N ARG A 10 -44.11 -17.63 17.55
CA ARG A 10 -45.23 -18.34 16.92
C ARG A 10 -44.83 -18.72 15.49
N ALA A 11 -45.10 -19.97 15.12
CA ALA A 11 -44.88 -20.54 13.80
C ALA A 11 -46.10 -21.38 13.38
N VAL A 12 -46.51 -21.27 12.12
CA VAL A 12 -47.43 -22.14 11.35
C VAL A 12 -47.06 -21.85 9.87
N ALA A 13 -46.43 -22.73 9.07
CA ALA A 13 -46.90 -23.98 8.44
C ALA A 13 -48.14 -23.78 7.52
N ALA A 14 -48.32 -24.43 6.36
CA ALA A 14 -47.46 -25.09 5.37
C ALA A 14 -48.33 -25.40 4.11
N ALA A 15 -47.79 -25.47 2.88
CA ALA A 15 -48.54 -25.94 1.70
C ALA A 15 -47.64 -26.49 0.56
N LEU A 16 -48.20 -27.37 -0.27
CA LEU A 16 -47.54 -28.32 -1.20
C LEU A 16 -48.32 -28.33 -2.55
N THR A 17 -47.84 -28.78 -3.73
CA THR A 17 -46.60 -29.48 -4.16
C THR A 17 -46.42 -29.36 -5.70
N VAL A 18 -45.36 -29.98 -6.26
CA VAL A 18 -45.20 -30.46 -7.67
C VAL A 18 -44.69 -29.46 -8.72
N ALA A 19 -43.46 -29.68 -9.21
CA ALA A 19 -43.14 -30.05 -10.61
C ALA A 19 -41.62 -29.99 -10.84
N GLY A 20 -41.03 -31.02 -11.47
CA GLY A 20 -39.60 -31.03 -11.78
C GLY A 20 -39.28 -30.43 -13.16
N PHE A 21 -38.12 -29.79 -13.28
CA PHE A 21 -37.47 -29.51 -14.56
C PHE A 21 -35.96 -29.71 -14.40
N TRP A 22 -35.39 -30.62 -15.19
CA TRP A 22 -33.94 -30.67 -15.41
C TRP A 22 -33.58 -29.62 -16.46
N ALA A 23 -32.73 -28.67 -16.11
CA ALA A 23 -32.09 -27.78 -17.06
C ALA A 23 -30.63 -27.56 -16.65
N ALA A 24 -29.76 -27.49 -17.66
CA ALA A 24 -28.31 -27.46 -17.54
C ALA A 24 -27.79 -26.36 -16.59
N GLY A 25 -26.59 -26.58 -16.05
CA GLY A 25 -25.91 -25.59 -15.22
C GLY A 25 -25.75 -24.26 -15.94
N ALA A 26 -26.46 -23.24 -15.46
CA ALA A 26 -26.10 -21.87 -15.74
C ALA A 26 -24.79 -21.59 -15.00
N ALA A 27 -23.69 -21.56 -15.73
CA ALA A 27 -22.51 -20.85 -15.27
C ALA A 27 -22.93 -19.39 -15.08
N HIS A 28 -23.22 -19.00 -13.84
CA HIS A 28 -23.32 -17.60 -13.49
C HIS A 28 -21.95 -16.99 -13.76
N ALA A 29 -21.83 -16.27 -14.89
CA ALA A 29 -20.72 -15.38 -15.12
C ALA A 29 -20.75 -14.35 -13.98
N ASP A 30 -19.77 -14.47 -13.08
CA ASP A 30 -19.58 -13.52 -11.99
C ASP A 30 -19.50 -12.11 -12.59
N PRO A 31 -20.29 -11.13 -12.10
CA PRO A 31 -20.23 -9.77 -12.62
C PRO A 31 -18.81 -9.23 -12.42
N ALA A 32 -18.08 -9.04 -13.53
CA ALA A 32 -16.73 -8.51 -13.51
C ALA A 32 -16.67 -7.27 -12.59
N PRO A 33 -15.78 -7.23 -11.58
CA PRO A 33 -15.75 -6.14 -10.62
C PRO A 33 -15.67 -4.79 -11.34
N ALA A 34 -16.62 -3.91 -11.04
CA ALA A 34 -16.60 -2.55 -11.56
C ALA A 34 -15.26 -1.89 -11.18
N PRO A 35 -14.63 -1.10 -12.06
CA PRO A 35 -13.40 -0.39 -11.74
C PRO A 35 -13.59 0.39 -10.44
N GLY A 36 -12.74 0.12 -9.46
CA GLY A 36 -12.77 0.82 -8.17
C GLY A 36 -12.56 2.33 -8.35
N PRO A 37 -12.98 3.15 -7.36
CA PRO A 37 -12.74 4.59 -7.40
C PRO A 37 -11.29 4.91 -7.73
N ALA A 38 -11.06 5.86 -8.64
CA ALA A 38 -9.72 6.31 -8.99
C ALA A 38 -8.97 6.76 -7.71
N PRO A 39 -7.66 6.50 -7.58
CA PRO A 39 -6.91 6.88 -6.40
C PRO A 39 -7.07 8.38 -6.10
N GLY A 40 -7.50 8.69 -4.87
CA GLY A 40 -7.46 10.06 -4.37
C GLY A 40 -6.01 10.55 -4.22
N PRO A 41 -5.80 11.83 -3.85
CA PRO A 41 -4.48 12.35 -3.55
C PRO A 41 -3.75 11.43 -2.56
N ALA A 42 -2.51 11.04 -2.88
CA ALA A 42 -1.73 10.15 -2.03
C ALA A 42 -1.54 10.77 -0.64
N ALA A 43 -1.85 10.00 0.41
CA ALA A 43 -1.67 10.42 1.79
C ALA A 43 -0.18 10.68 2.08
N LYS A 44 0.11 11.69 2.92
CA LYS A 44 1.49 12.15 3.13
C LYS A 44 2.33 11.11 3.87
N THR A 45 3.62 11.09 3.56
CA THR A 45 4.63 10.23 4.20
C THR A 45 5.55 11.02 5.15
N MET A 46 5.26 12.31 5.36
CA MET A 46 5.96 13.21 6.26
C MET A 46 4.94 14.05 7.04
N ILE A 47 5.23 14.30 8.33
CA ILE A 47 4.40 15.11 9.23
C ILE A 47 5.30 16.19 9.86
N ASP A 48 5.35 17.33 9.20
CA ASP A 48 6.21 18.48 9.53
C ASP A 48 5.57 19.50 10.50
N ALA A 49 4.28 19.31 10.83
CA ALA A 49 3.50 20.26 11.63
C ALA A 49 2.82 19.63 12.85
N ASN A 50 2.59 20.45 13.88
CA ASN A 50 1.70 20.14 14.99
C ASN A 50 0.25 20.04 14.49
N GLY A 51 -0.52 19.05 14.98
CA GLY A 51 -1.92 18.90 14.58
C GLY A 51 -2.49 17.50 14.81
N THR A 52 -3.70 17.28 14.29
CA THR A 52 -4.36 15.97 14.22
C THR A 52 -4.55 15.62 12.75
N PHE A 53 -4.09 14.43 12.37
CA PHE A 53 -4.05 13.92 11.01
C PHE A 53 -4.90 12.65 10.92
N LYS A 54 -5.74 12.56 9.88
CA LYS A 54 -6.52 11.36 9.56
C LYS A 54 -5.64 10.33 8.89
N VAL A 55 -5.55 9.14 9.46
CA VAL A 55 -4.79 8.03 8.87
C VAL A 55 -5.51 7.52 7.62
N GLY A 56 -4.75 7.19 6.57
CA GLY A 56 -5.29 6.81 5.27
C GLY A 56 -5.90 7.96 4.44
N THR A 57 -5.88 9.20 4.93
CA THR A 57 -6.34 10.40 4.20
C THR A 57 -5.28 11.49 4.21
N ASP A 58 -4.91 11.99 5.39
CA ASP A 58 -3.90 13.04 5.53
C ASP A 58 -2.49 12.44 5.55
N ILE A 59 -2.33 11.28 6.21
CA ILE A 59 -1.07 10.55 6.38
C ILE A 59 -1.23 9.07 6.06
N ALA A 60 -0.22 8.44 5.45
CA ALA A 60 -0.22 7.01 5.18
C ALA A 60 0.02 6.20 6.47
N PRO A 61 -0.56 4.98 6.63
CA PRO A 61 -0.18 4.07 7.71
C PRO A 61 1.24 3.51 7.49
N GLY A 62 1.87 3.06 8.57
CA GLY A 62 3.22 2.50 8.61
C GLY A 62 4.06 3.00 9.80
N THR A 63 5.35 2.67 9.81
CA THR A 63 6.27 3.07 10.90
C THR A 63 6.82 4.47 10.67
N TYR A 64 6.53 5.39 11.57
CA TYR A 64 7.09 6.75 11.59
C TYR A 64 8.20 6.89 12.63
N THR A 65 9.22 7.67 12.29
CA THR A 65 10.31 8.07 13.21
C THR A 65 10.37 9.58 13.35
N SER A 66 10.55 10.09 14.57
CA SER A 66 10.83 11.50 14.87
C SER A 66 12.08 11.61 15.75
N ALA A 67 12.87 12.66 15.54
CA ALA A 67 14.07 12.96 16.32
C ALA A 67 13.78 13.34 17.79
N GLY A 68 12.50 13.49 18.18
CA GLY A 68 12.08 13.76 19.55
C GLY A 68 11.52 15.18 19.70
N PRO A 69 11.69 15.85 20.86
CA PRO A 69 11.13 17.20 21.07
C PRO A 69 11.78 18.26 20.17
N VAL A 70 11.02 19.30 19.84
CA VAL A 70 11.61 20.61 19.48
C VAL A 70 12.34 21.20 20.70
N THR A 71 13.26 22.14 20.46
CA THR A 71 14.09 22.76 21.52
C THR A 71 13.23 23.25 22.71
N ASP A 72 13.68 22.92 23.92
CA ASP A 72 13.04 23.25 25.20
C ASP A 72 11.60 22.74 25.43
N ALA A 73 11.10 21.84 24.58
CA ALA A 73 9.76 21.28 24.68
C ALA A 73 9.73 19.80 25.14
N VAL A 74 8.53 19.20 25.06
CA VAL A 74 8.27 17.78 25.27
C VAL A 74 7.44 17.29 24.09
N CYS A 75 7.99 16.38 23.29
CA CYS A 75 7.25 15.78 22.18
C CYS A 75 6.10 14.96 22.76
N SER A 76 4.88 15.30 22.37
CA SER A 76 3.67 14.58 22.75
C SER A 76 2.95 14.10 21.51
N TRP A 77 2.60 12.81 21.50
CA TRP A 77 1.84 12.23 20.41
C TRP A 77 0.80 11.24 20.93
N LYS A 78 -0.22 10.99 20.12
CA LYS A 78 -1.34 10.10 20.43
C LYS A 78 -1.90 9.46 19.16
N ARG A 79 -2.05 8.14 19.17
CA ARG A 79 -2.83 7.36 18.20
C ARG A 79 -4.24 7.14 18.76
N SER A 80 -5.25 7.18 17.91
CA SER A 80 -6.63 6.86 18.31
C SER A 80 -7.38 6.19 17.16
N ASN A 81 -8.23 5.22 17.48
CA ASN A 81 -9.09 4.49 16.55
C ASN A 81 -10.57 4.84 16.82
N GLY A 82 -11.51 4.07 16.27
CA GLY A 82 -12.95 4.28 16.48
C GLY A 82 -13.43 4.04 17.92
N ASP A 83 -12.67 3.27 18.71
CA ASP A 83 -13.05 2.83 20.06
C ASP A 83 -12.37 3.66 21.17
N GLY A 84 -11.22 4.27 20.89
CA GLY A 84 -10.51 5.12 21.85
C GLY A 84 -9.06 5.43 21.51
N VAL A 85 -8.26 5.70 22.54
CA VAL A 85 -6.82 5.93 22.42
C VAL A 85 -6.11 4.57 22.31
N VAL A 86 -5.34 4.38 21.24
CA VAL A 86 -4.57 3.16 21.00
C VAL A 86 -3.23 3.21 21.73
N ASP A 87 -2.52 4.34 21.58
CA ASP A 87 -1.21 4.56 22.19
C ASP A 87 -0.93 6.06 22.34
N ASN A 88 -0.07 6.45 23.27
CA ASN A 88 0.36 7.83 23.47
C ASN A 88 1.67 7.92 24.26
N ALA A 89 2.44 8.99 24.03
CA ALA A 89 3.56 9.32 24.89
C ALA A 89 3.76 10.83 25.07
N MET A 90 4.53 11.17 26.11
CA MET A 90 5.15 12.48 26.33
C MET A 90 6.63 12.23 26.65
N THR A 91 7.53 12.79 25.83
CA THR A 91 8.94 12.35 25.81
C THR A 91 9.92 13.48 25.51
N LYS A 92 11.15 13.32 26.03
CA LYS A 92 12.32 14.15 25.69
C LYS A 92 13.36 13.38 24.85
N LYS A 93 12.97 12.25 24.25
CA LYS A 93 13.81 11.36 23.45
C LYS A 93 13.26 11.19 22.04
N PRO A 94 14.07 10.75 21.05
CA PRO A 94 13.59 10.27 19.76
C PRO A 94 12.48 9.23 19.91
N GLN A 95 11.60 9.14 18.92
CA GLN A 95 10.41 8.27 18.93
C GLN A 95 10.31 7.48 17.64
N VAL A 96 9.85 6.23 17.77
CA VAL A 96 9.42 5.38 16.65
C VAL A 96 8.01 4.91 16.98
N VAL A 97 7.08 5.10 16.05
CA VAL A 97 5.65 4.83 16.24
C VAL A 97 5.13 4.10 15.02
N GLN A 98 4.60 2.90 15.22
CA GLN A 98 3.77 2.25 14.21
C GLN A 98 2.40 2.94 14.21
N ILE A 99 1.93 3.37 13.04
CA ILE A 99 0.57 3.86 12.82
C ILE A 99 -0.15 2.82 11.97
N ASP A 100 -1.18 2.20 12.51
CA ASP A 100 -1.87 1.08 11.86
C ASP A 100 -2.98 1.55 10.91
N PRO A 101 -3.32 0.78 9.86
CA PRO A 101 -4.42 1.15 8.94
C PRO A 101 -5.81 1.26 9.62
N THR A 102 -5.95 0.75 10.84
CA THR A 102 -7.15 0.81 11.67
C THR A 102 -7.17 2.00 12.64
N ASP A 103 -6.08 2.75 12.76
CA ASP A 103 -6.10 4.05 13.42
C ASP A 103 -6.99 5.01 12.63
N THR A 104 -7.73 5.87 13.33
CA THR A 104 -8.53 6.93 12.69
C THR A 104 -7.77 8.26 12.70
N THR A 105 -6.96 8.49 13.74
CA THR A 105 -6.22 9.74 13.92
C THR A 105 -4.85 9.55 14.57
N PHE A 106 -3.89 10.34 14.12
CA PHE A 106 -2.64 10.60 14.80
C PHE A 106 -2.57 12.07 15.18
N THR A 107 -2.35 12.37 16.45
CA THR A 107 -2.14 13.74 16.94
C THR A 107 -0.70 13.88 17.40
N THR A 108 -0.01 14.94 16.99
CA THR A 108 1.36 15.27 17.41
C THR A 108 1.47 16.74 17.81
N ARG A 109 2.27 17.01 18.84
CA ARG A 109 2.62 18.35 19.29
C ARG A 109 4.06 18.40 19.81
N ASP A 110 4.79 19.42 19.38
CA ASP A 110 6.14 19.80 19.83
C ASP A 110 7.19 18.71 19.61
N CYS A 111 6.93 17.85 18.63
CA CYS A 111 7.86 16.88 18.09
C CYS A 111 8.56 17.48 16.86
N GLN A 112 9.82 17.11 16.65
CA GLN A 112 10.49 17.22 15.35
C GLN A 112 9.70 16.45 14.28
N PRO A 113 9.84 16.79 12.98
CA PRO A 113 9.08 16.16 11.91
C PRO A 113 9.10 14.63 11.97
N TRP A 114 7.94 14.01 11.75
CA TRP A 114 7.83 12.57 11.63
C TRP A 114 8.05 12.16 10.18
N GLN A 115 8.95 11.21 9.96
CA GLN A 115 9.23 10.63 8.66
C GLN A 115 8.76 9.18 8.63
N LEU A 116 8.00 8.79 7.62
CA LEU A 116 7.65 7.39 7.37
C LEU A 116 8.91 6.63 6.95
N THR A 117 9.33 5.68 7.79
CA THR A 117 10.53 4.85 7.59
C THR A 117 10.21 3.46 7.07
N ASP A 118 9.01 2.95 7.35
CA ASP A 118 8.45 1.77 6.68
C ASP A 118 6.99 2.01 6.29
N CYS A 119 6.76 2.24 5.00
CA CYS A 119 5.42 2.38 4.42
C CYS A 119 4.91 1.00 3.99
N SER A 120 4.66 0.15 4.97
CA SER A 120 4.38 -1.29 4.83
C SER A 120 3.41 -1.70 3.71
N GLN A 121 2.50 -0.83 3.27
CA GLN A 121 1.57 -1.06 2.14
C GLN A 121 1.38 0.16 1.20
N GLY A 122 2.20 1.23 1.32
CA GLY A 122 1.78 2.58 0.87
C GLY A 122 2.75 3.37 -0.02
N CYS A 123 4.07 3.17 0.09
CA CYS A 123 4.94 3.51 -1.03
C CYS A 123 5.00 2.29 -1.94
N GLU A 124 5.09 2.50 -3.25
CA GLU A 124 5.90 1.59 -4.05
C GLU A 124 7.30 1.56 -3.43
N GLN A 125 7.58 0.48 -2.69
CA GLN A 125 8.96 0.00 -2.57
C GLN A 125 9.48 -0.05 -4.02
N PRO A 126 10.62 0.59 -4.35
CA PRO A 126 11.25 0.35 -5.64
C PRO A 126 11.44 -1.15 -5.73
N THR A 127 10.71 -1.81 -6.64
CA THR A 127 10.64 -3.27 -6.71
C THR A 127 11.90 -3.81 -7.37
N THR A 128 13.03 -3.60 -6.68
CA THR A 128 14.26 -4.40 -6.75
C THR A 128 13.95 -5.80 -6.20
N SER A 129 12.97 -6.43 -6.85
CA SER A 129 12.68 -7.84 -6.71
C SER A 129 13.97 -8.61 -7.04
N PRO A 130 14.22 -9.77 -6.41
CA PRO A 130 15.40 -10.56 -6.71
C PRO A 130 15.59 -10.83 -8.21
N GLY A 131 14.48 -10.98 -8.96
CA GLY A 131 14.49 -11.08 -10.42
C GLY A 131 14.98 -9.83 -11.16
N ALA A 132 14.61 -8.62 -10.71
CA ALA A 132 15.11 -7.38 -11.29
C ALA A 132 16.62 -7.20 -11.05
N LEU A 133 17.09 -7.50 -9.84
CA LEU A 133 18.52 -7.44 -9.51
C LEU A 133 19.35 -8.46 -10.30
N LEU A 134 18.86 -9.70 -10.41
CA LEU A 134 19.48 -10.75 -11.24
C LEU A 134 19.46 -10.39 -12.73
N GLY A 135 18.37 -9.75 -13.21
CA GLY A 135 18.27 -9.24 -14.58
C GLY A 135 19.31 -8.17 -14.88
N GLN A 136 19.45 -7.16 -14.00
CA GLN A 136 20.47 -6.12 -14.11
C GLN A 136 21.89 -6.71 -14.12
N LEU A 137 22.20 -7.62 -13.18
CA LEU A 137 23.48 -8.33 -13.15
C LEU A 137 23.73 -9.11 -14.45
N GLY A 138 22.70 -9.77 -15.00
CA GLY A 138 22.76 -10.44 -16.31
C GLY A 138 23.13 -9.48 -17.44
N THR A 139 22.54 -8.28 -17.49
CA THR A 139 22.85 -7.25 -18.49
C THR A 139 24.30 -6.74 -18.40
N PHE A 140 24.90 -6.70 -17.21
CA PHE A 140 26.32 -6.29 -17.04
C PHE A 140 27.35 -7.39 -17.36
N LEU A 141 26.93 -8.67 -17.32
CA LEU A 141 27.82 -9.82 -17.54
C LEU A 141 27.71 -10.40 -18.96
N ALA A 142 26.50 -10.42 -19.55
CA ALA A 142 26.29 -10.98 -20.88
C ALA A 142 27.18 -10.36 -21.99
N PRO A 143 27.39 -9.03 -22.07
CA PRO A 143 28.26 -8.42 -23.11
C PRO A 143 29.75 -8.73 -22.95
N ARG A 144 30.18 -9.34 -21.83
CA ARG A 144 31.57 -9.75 -21.59
C ARG A 144 31.81 -11.25 -21.82
N LEU A 145 30.73 -12.03 -21.92
CA LEU A 145 30.76 -13.46 -22.25
C LEU A 145 30.40 -13.71 -23.72
N ALA A 146 29.54 -12.87 -24.31
CA ALA A 146 29.39 -12.77 -25.75
C ALA A 146 30.65 -12.11 -26.33
N GLY A 147 31.47 -12.87 -27.04
CA GLY A 147 32.62 -12.34 -27.78
C GLY A 147 32.19 -11.31 -28.85
N PRO A 148 33.14 -10.53 -29.39
CA PRO A 148 32.83 -9.53 -30.40
C PRO A 148 32.09 -10.16 -31.59
N PRO A 149 31.06 -9.50 -32.15
CA PRO A 149 30.33 -10.02 -33.30
C PRO A 149 31.31 -10.25 -34.47
N PRO A 150 31.11 -11.32 -35.27
CA PRO A 150 31.95 -11.55 -36.43
C PRO A 150 31.88 -10.35 -37.36
N ALA A 151 33.04 -9.87 -37.81
CA ALA A 151 33.10 -8.79 -38.78
C ALA A 151 32.31 -9.19 -40.04
N GLY A 152 31.32 -8.37 -40.41
CA GLY A 152 30.57 -8.57 -41.64
C GLY A 152 31.51 -8.52 -42.85
N PRO A 153 31.12 -9.12 -44.00
CA PRO A 153 31.93 -9.09 -45.21
C PRO A 153 32.22 -7.63 -45.60
N PRO A 154 33.45 -7.33 -46.08
CA PRO A 154 33.82 -5.97 -46.46
C PRO A 154 32.90 -5.47 -47.60
N PRO A 155 32.61 -4.16 -47.65
CA PRO A 155 31.80 -3.60 -48.72
C PRO A 155 32.48 -3.82 -50.08
N PRO A 156 31.71 -4.05 -51.16
CA PRO A 156 32.29 -4.22 -52.50
C PRO A 156 33.00 -2.94 -52.93
N SER A 157 34.23 -3.08 -53.42
CA SER A 157 35.02 -1.96 -53.94
C SER A 157 34.27 -1.24 -55.05
N ALA A 158 34.02 0.06 -54.87
CA ALA A 158 33.45 0.90 -55.92
C ALA A 158 34.42 0.97 -57.11
N ALA A 159 33.93 0.60 -58.29
CA ALA A 159 34.68 0.80 -59.53
C ALA A 159 34.78 2.30 -59.84
N PRO A 160 35.92 2.80 -60.36
CA PRO A 160 36.05 4.20 -60.75
C PRO A 160 35.16 4.51 -61.97
N SER A 161 34.36 5.57 -61.87
CA SER A 161 33.58 6.08 -63.00
C SER A 161 34.51 6.60 -64.11
N PRO A 162 34.25 6.32 -65.40
CA PRO A 162 34.94 6.98 -66.48
C PRO A 162 34.55 8.46 -66.56
N SER A 163 35.53 9.33 -66.78
CA SER A 163 35.31 10.74 -67.13
C SER A 163 35.50 10.91 -68.63
N GLY A 164 34.49 11.42 -69.34
CA GLY A 164 34.51 11.67 -70.79
C GLY A 164 33.33 11.05 -71.50
#